data_AF-A0A1L7BD56-F1
#
_entry.id   AF-A0A1L7BD56-F1
#
_cell.length_a   1.000
_cell.length_b   1.000
_cell.length_c   1.000
_cell.angle_alpha   90.00
_cell.angle_beta   90.00
_cell.angle_gamma   90.00
#
_symmetry.space_group_name_H-M   'P 1'
#
loop_
_entity.id
_entity.type
_entity.pdbx_description
1 polymer ?
#
loop_
_entity_poly.entity_id
_entity_poly.type
_entity_poly.pdbx_seq_one_letter_code
_entity_poly.pdbx_strand_id
1 'polypeptide(L)' 'MKIIKILIKEFNPVEIYESEEYITLIINDETNIAEKLKQFPKKYEVEKSLRILTTEELEKISEKLGVKVY' A
#
# COMPACT_ATOMS: atom_id res chain seq x y z
N MET A 1 15.16 -4.10 -5.19
CA MET A 1 14.19 -3.42 -6.10
C MET A 1 13.24 -4.35 -6.89
N LYS A 2 13.20 -5.69 -6.71
CA LYS A 2 12.23 -6.56 -7.44
C LYS A 2 10.79 -6.47 -6.89
N ILE A 3 10.64 -6.32 -5.57
CA ILE A 3 9.32 -6.32 -4.92
C ILE A 3 8.45 -5.12 -5.32
N ILE A 4 9.02 -3.92 -5.40
CA ILE A 4 8.27 -2.71 -5.77
C ILE A 4 7.66 -2.84 -7.18
N LYS A 5 8.40 -3.39 -8.14
CA LYS A 5 7.87 -3.62 -9.50
C LYS A 5 6.70 -4.60 -9.51
N ILE A 6 6.73 -5.61 -8.64
CA ILE A 6 5.62 -6.56 -8.48
C ILE A 6 4.43 -5.84 -7.86
N LEU A 7 4.64 -5.08 -6.79
CA LEU A 7 3.58 -4.31 -6.12
C LEU A 7 2.91 -3.32 -7.08
N ILE A 8 3.69 -2.64 -7.92
CA ILE A 8 3.14 -1.76 -8.96
C ILE A 8 2.23 -2.53 -9.92
N LYS A 9 2.66 -3.71 -10.37
CA LYS A 9 1.91 -4.52 -11.33
C LYS A 9 0.64 -5.13 -10.74
N GLU A 10 0.70 -5.58 -9.48
CA GLU A 10 -0.41 -6.29 -8.83
C GLU A 10 -1.46 -5.32 -8.26
N PHE A 11 -1.04 -4.21 -7.65
CA PHE A 11 -1.91 -3.29 -6.92
C PHE A 11 -2.14 -1.96 -7.63
N ASN A 12 -1.42 -1.68 -8.73
CA ASN A 12 -1.51 -0.44 -9.49
C ASN A 12 -1.63 0.82 -8.59
N PRO A 13 -0.70 1.01 -7.64
CA PRO A 13 -0.79 2.05 -6.64
C PRO A 13 -0.61 3.44 -7.25
N VAL A 14 -1.26 4.41 -6.64
CA VAL A 14 -1.12 5.83 -6.93
C VAL A 14 0.24 6.31 -6.44
N GLU A 15 0.62 5.93 -5.21
CA GLU A 15 1.92 6.26 -4.62
C GLU A 15 2.52 5.08 -3.87
N ILE A 16 3.84 5.07 -3.78
CA ILE A 16 4.61 4.08 -3.03
C ILE A 16 5.64 4.79 -2.18
N TYR A 17 5.62 4.49 -0.88
CA TYR A 17 6.59 4.97 0.09
C TYR A 17 7.37 3.78 0.65
N GLU A 18 8.69 3.80 0.52
CA GLU A 18 9.56 2.78 1.10
C GLU A 18 10.35 3.38 2.27
N SER A 19 10.35 2.68 3.39
CA SER A 19 11.18 2.95 4.57
C SER A 19 12.05 1.72 4.88
N GLU A 20 12.85 1.78 5.93
CA GLU A 20 13.69 0.64 6.36
C GLU A 20 12.84 -0.58 6.74
N GLU A 21 11.72 -0.38 7.42
CA GLU A 21 10.87 -1.46 7.95
C GLU A 21 9.59 -1.69 7.15
N TYR A 22 9.07 -0.65 6.48
CA TYR A 22 7.76 -0.69 5.83
C TYR A 22 7.81 -0.29 4.36
N ILE A 23 6.97 -0.96 3.56
CA ILE A 23 6.57 -0.51 2.23
C ILE A 23 5.10 -0.11 2.33
N THR A 24 4.79 1.16 2.10
CA THR A 24 3.42 1.67 2.12
C THR A 24 2.95 1.92 0.68
N LEU A 25 1.80 1.35 0.34
CA LEU A 25 1.14 1.55 -0.95
C LEU A 25 -0.11 2.39 -0.73
N ILE A 26 -0.24 3.47 -1.49
CA ILE A 26 -1.48 4.25 -1.59
C ILE A 26 -2.19 3.84 -2.86
N ILE A 27 -3.43 3.38 -2.74
CA ILE A 27 -4.20 2.88 -3.88
C ILE A 27 -5.57 3.55 -3.95
N ASN A 28 -6.09 3.72 -5.16
CA ASN A 28 -7.48 4.11 -5.33
C ASN A 28 -8.36 2.91 -4.99
N ASP A 29 -9.44 3.15 -4.25
CA ASP A 29 -10.36 2.16 -3.70
C ASP A 29 -10.58 0.93 -4.62
N GLU A 30 -9.81 -0.13 -4.38
CA GLU A 30 -9.85 -1.36 -5.17
C GLU A 30 -10.66 -2.39 -4.39
N THR A 31 -11.81 -2.80 -4.93
CA THR A 31 -12.71 -3.77 -4.28
C THR A 31 -12.07 -5.14 -3.98
N ASN A 32 -10.88 -5.44 -4.54
CA ASN A 32 -10.22 -6.75 -4.46
C ASN A 32 -8.89 -6.76 -3.68
N ILE A 33 -8.56 -5.70 -2.93
CA ILE A 33 -7.29 -5.59 -2.18
C ILE A 33 -7.11 -6.74 -1.20
N ALA A 34 -8.16 -7.09 -0.47
CA ALA A 34 -8.13 -8.13 0.55
C ALA A 34 -7.78 -9.51 -0.04
N GLU A 35 -8.25 -9.82 -1.25
CA GLU A 35 -7.92 -11.07 -1.94
C GLU A 35 -6.47 -11.07 -2.44
N LYS A 36 -6.02 -9.97 -3.04
CA LYS A 36 -4.63 -9.80 -3.47
C LYS A 36 -3.65 -9.92 -2.29
N LEU A 37 -3.97 -9.29 -1.15
CA LEU A 37 -3.19 -9.36 0.09
C LEU A 37 -3.11 -10.76 0.68
N LYS A 38 -4.15 -11.58 0.57
CA LYS A 38 -4.11 -12.98 1.04
C LYS A 38 -3.18 -13.86 0.21
N GLN A 39 -3.05 -13.56 -1.08
CA GLN A 39 -2.20 -14.33 -1.99
C GLN A 39 -0.74 -13.83 -2.02
N PHE A 40 -0.52 -12.56 -1.69
CA PHE A 40 0.78 -11.90 -1.76
C PHE A 40 1.87 -12.52 -0.86
N PRO A 41 1.67 -12.70 0.48
CA PRO A 41 2.70 -13.24 1.36
C PRO A 41 3.03 -14.71 1.07
N LYS A 42 2.15 -15.43 0.35
CA LYS A 42 2.42 -16.81 -0.09
C LYS A 42 3.33 -16.88 -1.31
N LYS A 43 3.36 -15.83 -2.13
CA LYS A 43 4.12 -15.79 -3.39
C LYS A 43 5.46 -15.07 -3.25
N TYR A 44 5.61 -14.20 -2.26
CA TYR A 44 6.78 -13.35 -2.12
C TYR A 44 7.24 -13.27 -0.67
N GLU A 45 8.48 -13.68 -0.40
CA GLU A 45 9.17 -13.36 0.85
C GLU A 45 9.45 -11.85 0.85
N VAL A 46 8.75 -11.13 1.71
CA VAL A 46 8.96 -9.70 1.92
C VAL A 46 9.67 -9.54 3.26
N GLU A 47 10.93 -9.12 3.23
CA GLU A 47 11.68 -8.81 4.47
C GLU A 47 11.09 -7.59 5.19
N LYS A 48 10.39 -6.72 4.45
CA LYS A 48 9.72 -5.51 4.96
C LYS A 48 8.23 -5.73 5.12
N SER A 49 7.65 -5.07 6.13
CA SER A 49 6.21 -5.09 6.36
C SER A 49 5.47 -4.32 5.26
N LEU A 50 4.47 -4.93 4.63
CA LEU A 50 3.64 -4.29 3.62
C LEU A 50 2.43 -3.62 4.26
N ARG A 51 2.28 -2.31 4.04
CA ARG A 51 1.12 -1.51 4.43
C ARG A 51 0.40 -1.05 3.17
N ILE A 52 -0.92 -1.19 3.14
CA ILE A 52 -1.75 -0.69 2.05
C ILE A 52 -2.78 0.24 2.68
N LEU A 53 -2.93 1.43 2.09
CA LEU A 53 -3.92 2.42 2.47
C LEU A 53 -4.69 2.83 1.23
N THR A 54 -6.01 2.91 1.33
CA THR A 54 -6.79 3.57 0.28
C THR A 54 -6.65 5.09 0.39
N THR A 55 -6.91 5.78 -0.71
CA THR A 55 -7.01 7.26 -0.69
C THR A 55 -8.04 7.75 0.32
N GLU A 56 -9.18 7.05 0.46
CA GLU A 56 -10.21 7.39 1.46
C GLU A 56 -9.72 7.19 2.90
N GLU A 57 -8.98 6.10 3.16
CA GLU A 57 -8.35 5.89 4.47
C GLU A 57 -7.30 6.96 4.77
N LEU A 58 -6.53 7.35 3.76
CA LEU A 58 -5.52 8.41 3.88
C LEU A 58 -6.18 9.76 4.21
N GLU A 59 -7.27 10.11 3.54
CA GLU A 59 -8.05 11.32 3.83
C GLU A 59 -8.60 11.30 5.26
N LYS A 60 -9.23 10.20 5.69
CA LYS A 60 -9.73 10.04 7.07
C LYS A 60 -8.62 10.16 8.12
N ILE A 61 -7.45 9.59 7.84
CA ILE A 61 -6.28 9.70 8.73
C ILE A 61 -5.81 11.15 8.79
N SER A 62 -5.78 11.84 7.65
CA SER A 62 -5.35 13.23 7.56
C SER A 62 -6.25 14.17 8.36
N GLU A 63 -7.57 13.99 8.26
CA GLU A 63 -8.57 14.74 9.04
C GLU A 63 -8.38 14.50 10.54
N LYS A 64 -8.18 13.23 10.94
CA LYS A 64 -7.97 12.86 12.35
C LYS A 64 -6.68 13.45 12.93
N LEU A 65 -5.64 13.57 12.11
CA LEU A 65 -4.35 14.13 12.50
C LEU A 65 -4.29 15.66 12.36
N GLY A 66 -5.34 16.30 11.82
CA GLY A 66 -5.39 17.74 11.60
C GLY A 66 -4.41 18.25 10.54
N VAL A 67 -3.95 17.37 9.65
CA VAL A 67 -3.01 17.69 8.56
C VAL A 67 -3.74 17.64 7.22
N LYS A 68 -3.50 18.62 6.34
CA LYS A 68 -4.00 18.61 4.97
C LYS A 68 -3.03 17.86 4.06
N VAL A 69 -3.52 16.83 3.38
CA VAL A 69 -2.83 16.19 2.26
C VAL A 69 -3.13 17.03 1.01
N TYR A 70 -2.09 17.49 0.32
CA TYR A 70 -2.17 18.30 -0.90
C TYR A 70 -1.68 17.50 -2.11
#